data_AF-A0A2P6PC41-F1
#
_entry.id   AF-A0A2P6PC41-F1
#
_cell.length_a   1.000
_cell.length_b   1.000
_cell.length_c   1.000
_cell.angle_alpha   90.00
_cell.angle_beta   90.00
_cell.angle_gamma   90.00
#
_symmetry.space_group_name_H-M   'P 1'
#
loop_
_entity.id
_entity.type
_entity.pdbx_description
1 polymer ?
#
loop_
_entity_poly.entity_id
_entity_poly.type
_entity_poly.pdbx_seq_one_letter_code
_entity_poly.pdbx_strand_id
1 'polypeptide(L)'
;MLPPPELLFLEVPIGGHLFVEVLLFAVIVFLFSQKSYKPPKKPLTEKEIDDLCEEWVPEPLIPPITEDAGGSEEWVPEPLIPPITEDMQYEPPVLESAAGPHTIVNGKEVVNFASANYLGLIGHEKLLESCTSALEKYGVGSCDPRGFYGTVDVHLDCEARIAKFLGTPDSILYSYGLSTMFSAIPAFCKKGDIIVVDEGVHWGIQNGLHLSRSTIV
;
A
#
# COMPACT_ATOMS: atom_id res chain seq x y z
N MET A 1 -25.62 28.41 -46.01
CA MET A 1 -25.78 27.04 -46.53
C MET A 1 -24.59 26.25 -46.04
N LEU A 2 -24.79 25.44 -44.98
CA LEU A 2 -23.81 24.54 -44.36
C LEU A 2 -24.55 23.21 -44.14
N PRO A 3 -23.93 22.04 -44.40
CA PRO A 3 -24.61 20.75 -44.24
C PRO A 3 -24.70 20.35 -42.76
N PRO A 4 -25.66 19.49 -42.38
CA PRO A 4 -25.82 19.03 -40.99
C PRO A 4 -24.74 17.99 -40.63
N PRO A 5 -24.47 17.78 -39.33
CA PRO A 5 -23.41 16.87 -38.89
C PRO A 5 -23.85 15.41 -39.05
N GLU A 6 -23.03 14.62 -39.75
CA GLU A 6 -23.18 13.17 -39.82
C GLU A 6 -22.77 12.55 -38.47
N LEU A 7 -23.73 11.90 -37.82
CA LEU A 7 -23.48 11.00 -36.70
C LEU A 7 -22.79 9.74 -37.23
N LEU A 8 -21.49 9.62 -36.93
CA LEU A 8 -20.71 8.39 -37.04
C LEU A 8 -21.28 7.35 -36.05
N PHE A 9 -22.30 6.61 -36.49
CA PHE A 9 -22.69 5.36 -35.84
C PHE A 9 -21.58 4.35 -36.11
N LEU A 10 -20.85 3.98 -35.06
CA LEU A 10 -19.97 2.82 -35.05
C LEU A 10 -20.77 1.59 -35.54
N GLU A 11 -20.40 1.07 -36.71
CA GLU A 11 -20.75 -0.28 -37.14
C GLU A 11 -20.01 -1.29 -36.25
N VAL A 12 -20.50 -1.49 -35.02
CA VAL A 12 -20.12 -2.66 -34.22
C VAL A 12 -20.89 -3.84 -34.80
N PRO A 13 -20.23 -4.96 -35.17
CA PRO A 13 -20.92 -6.14 -35.67
C PRO A 13 -21.84 -6.69 -34.57
N ILE A 14 -23.14 -6.41 -34.73
CA ILE A 14 -24.22 -6.65 -33.76
C ILE A 14 -24.27 -8.11 -33.28
N GLY A 15 -23.75 -9.06 -34.06
CA GLY A 15 -23.77 -10.49 -33.74
C GLY A 15 -22.94 -10.90 -32.53
N GLY A 16 -21.78 -10.27 -32.29
CA GLY A 16 -20.89 -10.65 -31.19
C GLY A 16 -21.42 -10.21 -29.82
N HIS A 17 -21.95 -8.98 -29.74
CA HIS A 17 -22.47 -8.41 -28.50
C HIS A 17 -23.72 -9.14 -28.01
N LEU A 18 -24.65 -9.45 -28.93
CA LEU A 18 -25.85 -10.22 -28.63
C LEU A 18 -25.52 -11.62 -28.12
N PHE A 19 -24.49 -12.28 -28.65
CA PHE A 19 -24.04 -13.57 -28.15
C PHE A 19 -23.51 -13.47 -26.70
N VAL A 20 -22.70 -12.45 -26.40
CA VAL A 20 -22.17 -12.23 -25.05
C VAL A 20 -23.29 -11.88 -24.07
N GLU A 21 -24.25 -11.05 -24.45
CA GLU A 21 -25.40 -10.71 -23.59
C GLU A 21 -26.29 -11.92 -23.31
N VAL A 22 -26.57 -12.75 -24.32
CA VAL A 22 -27.36 -13.98 -24.14
C VAL A 22 -26.61 -14.98 -23.27
N LEU A 23 -25.30 -15.14 -23.47
CA LEU A 23 -24.46 -16.00 -22.64
C LEU A 23 -24.44 -15.52 -21.18
N LEU A 24 -24.29 -14.22 -20.96
CA LEU A 24 -24.23 -13.62 -19.62
C LEU A 24 -25.59 -13.73 -18.92
N PHE A 25 -26.69 -13.51 -19.65
CA PHE A 25 -28.04 -13.73 -19.12
C PHE A 25 -28.28 -15.21 -18.77
N ALA A 26 -27.84 -16.15 -19.60
CA ALA A 26 -27.93 -17.57 -19.32
C ALA A 26 -27.12 -17.98 -18.08
N VAL A 27 -25.91 -17.44 -17.91
CA VAL A 27 -25.08 -17.66 -16.72
C VAL A 27 -25.74 -17.09 -15.47
N ILE A 28 -26.32 -15.89 -15.54
CA ILE A 28 -27.05 -15.29 -14.42
C ILE A 28 -28.25 -16.15 -14.02
N VAL A 29 -29.08 -16.58 -14.99
CA VAL A 29 -30.22 -17.46 -14.72
C VAL A 29 -29.76 -18.81 -14.14
N PHE A 30 -28.67 -19.37 -14.66
CA PHE A 30 -28.06 -20.59 -14.12
C PHE A 30 -27.62 -20.40 -12.66
N LEU A 31 -26.91 -19.31 -12.35
CA LEU A 31 -26.48 -18.99 -10.98
C LEU A 31 -27.66 -18.78 -10.02
N PHE A 32 -28.74 -18.13 -10.46
CA PHE A 32 -29.96 -18.00 -9.66
C PHE A 32 -30.72 -19.32 -9.49
N SER A 33 -30.59 -20.25 -10.45
CA SER A 33 -31.19 -21.59 -10.36
C SER A 33 -30.41 -22.53 -9.44
N GLN A 34 -29.14 -22.24 -9.17
CA GLN A 34 -28.37 -22.99 -8.19
C GLN A 34 -28.96 -22.74 -6.81
N LYS A 35 -29.37 -23.82 -6.13
CA LYS A 35 -29.79 -23.74 -4.74
C LYS A 35 -28.59 -23.32 -3.91
N SER A 36 -28.68 -22.14 -3.30
CA SER A 36 -27.71 -21.69 -2.30
C SER A 36 -27.51 -22.80 -1.27
N TYR A 37 -26.27 -23.28 -1.13
CA TYR A 37 -25.93 -24.29 -0.16
C TYR A 37 -26.29 -23.77 1.24
N LYS A 38 -27.31 -24.38 1.85
CA LYS A 38 -27.68 -24.08 3.22
C LYS A 38 -27.02 -25.14 4.08
N PRO A 39 -26.00 -24.78 4.88
CA PRO A 39 -25.43 -25.74 5.81
C PRO A 39 -26.54 -26.25 6.73
N PRO A 40 -26.51 -27.54 7.10
CA PRO A 40 -27.49 -28.10 8.02
C PRO A 40 -27.48 -27.30 9.33
N LYS A 41 -28.61 -26.68 9.68
CA LYS A 41 -28.78 -25.89 10.92
C LYS A 41 -28.91 -26.78 12.18
N LYS A 42 -28.26 -27.94 12.19
CA LYS A 42 -28.23 -28.78 13.38
C LYS A 42 -27.10 -28.23 14.26
N PRO A 43 -27.38 -27.78 15.50
CA PRO A 43 -26.30 -27.46 16.43
C PRO A 43 -25.49 -28.75 16.63
N LEU A 44 -24.16 -28.63 16.53
CA LEU A 44 -23.25 -29.73 16.78
C LEU A 44 -23.50 -30.25 18.20
N THR A 45 -23.49 -31.56 18.35
CA THR A 45 -23.47 -32.18 19.68
C THR A 45 -22.12 -31.94 20.34
N GLU A 46 -22.06 -31.89 21.67
CA GLU A 46 -20.80 -31.68 22.40
C GLU A 46 -19.70 -32.67 21.96
N LYS A 47 -20.09 -33.92 21.69
CA LYS A 47 -19.19 -34.95 21.16
C LYS A 47 -18.63 -34.61 19.77
N GLU A 48 -19.46 -34.09 18.86
CA GLU A 48 -18.99 -33.67 17.53
C GLU A 48 -18.05 -32.46 17.63
N ILE A 49 -18.23 -31.59 18.63
CA ILE A 49 -17.32 -30.46 18.89
C ILE A 49 -15.98 -30.97 19.40
N ASP A 50 -16.00 -31.88 20.37
CA ASP A 50 -14.78 -32.47 20.93
C ASP A 50 -14.00 -33.24 19.86
N ASP A 51 -14.68 -34.06 19.05
CA ASP A 51 -14.05 -34.79 17.93
C ASP A 51 -13.41 -33.82 16.91
N LEU A 52 -14.09 -32.70 16.60
CA LEU A 52 -13.54 -31.66 15.70
C LEU A 52 -12.36 -30.90 16.31
N CYS A 53 -12.37 -30.66 17.63
CA CYS A 53 -11.26 -30.03 18.34
C CYS A 53 -10.05 -30.97 18.47
N GLU A 54 -10.28 -32.28 18.60
CA GLU A 54 -9.23 -33.31 18.62
C GLU A 54 -8.62 -33.53 17.23
N GLU A 55 -9.43 -33.47 16.17
CA GLU A 55 -8.98 -33.60 14.78
C GLU A 55 -8.27 -32.33 14.26
N TRP A 56 -8.56 -31.17 14.85
CA TRP A 56 -7.99 -29.91 14.39
C TRP A 56 -6.51 -29.77 14.77
N VAL A 57 -5.65 -29.87 13.76
CA VAL A 57 -4.25 -29.47 13.85
C VAL A 57 -4.09 -28.11 13.17
N PRO A 58 -3.67 -27.05 13.89
CA PRO A 58 -3.37 -25.77 13.25
C PRO A 58 -2.25 -25.96 12.24
N GLU A 59 -2.53 -25.67 10.97
CA GLU A 59 -1.46 -25.49 10.00
C GLU A 59 -0.58 -24.33 10.47
N PRO A 60 0.75 -24.52 10.58
CA PRO A 60 1.63 -23.44 10.95
C PRO A 60 1.55 -22.35 9.87
N LEU A 61 1.39 -21.09 10.29
CA LEU A 61 1.34 -19.93 9.40
C LEU A 61 2.57 -19.81 8.47
N ILE A 62 3.66 -20.49 8.84
CA ILE A 62 4.91 -20.58 8.11
C ILE A 62 5.32 -22.06 8.11
N PRO A 63 5.43 -22.72 6.94
CA PRO A 63 5.92 -24.09 6.89
C PRO A 63 7.35 -24.16 7.46
N PRO A 64 7.70 -25.24 8.19
CA PRO A 64 9.07 -25.42 8.69
C PRO A 64 10.04 -25.50 7.52
N ILE A 65 11.16 -24.79 7.63
CA ILE A 65 12.24 -24.83 6.65
C ILE A 65 12.93 -26.20 6.80
N THR A 66 12.71 -27.12 5.86
CA THR A 66 13.45 -28.38 5.78
C THR A 66 14.66 -28.18 4.87
N GLU A 67 15.85 -28.59 5.33
CA GLU A 67 17.10 -28.54 4.55
C GLU A 67 17.12 -29.54 3.37
N ASP A 68 16.11 -30.42 3.30
CA ASP A 68 16.00 -31.57 2.42
C ASP A 68 14.75 -31.52 1.52
N ALA A 69 14.39 -30.35 0.99
CA ALA A 69 13.39 -30.19 -0.08
C ALA A 69 13.85 -30.77 -1.44
N GLY A 70 14.35 -32.01 -1.43
CA GLY A 70 14.60 -32.84 -2.60
C GLY A 70 13.96 -34.20 -2.38
N GLY A 71 12.64 -34.31 -2.62
CA GLY A 71 12.00 -35.62 -2.47
C GLY A 71 10.52 -35.77 -2.80
N SER A 72 9.69 -34.72 -2.82
CA SER A 72 8.27 -34.85 -3.17
C SER A 72 7.82 -33.71 -4.07
N GLU A 73 7.09 -34.06 -5.14
CA GLU A 73 6.45 -33.14 -6.10
C GLU A 73 5.28 -32.36 -5.47
N GLU A 74 5.52 -31.74 -4.32
CA GLU A 74 4.63 -30.74 -3.76
C GLU A 74 5.16 -29.38 -4.18
N TRP A 75 4.37 -28.64 -4.96
CA TRP A 75 4.74 -27.29 -5.37
C TRP A 75 4.81 -26.41 -4.13
N VAL A 76 6.02 -26.14 -3.64
CA VAL A 76 6.28 -25.15 -2.60
C VAL A 76 6.59 -23.83 -3.31
N PRO A 77 5.76 -22.78 -3.18
CA PRO A 77 6.12 -21.48 -3.70
C PRO A 77 7.44 -21.04 -3.08
N GLU A 78 8.40 -20.66 -3.92
CA GLU A 78 9.63 -20.04 -3.42
C GLU A 78 9.24 -18.90 -2.48
N PRO A 79 9.73 -18.89 -1.24
CA PRO A 79 9.38 -17.83 -0.30
C PRO A 79 9.87 -16.51 -0.88
N LEU A 80 8.94 -15.57 -1.08
CA LEU A 80 9.21 -14.22 -1.58
C LEU A 80 10.24 -13.47 -0.71
N ILE A 81 10.47 -13.97 0.50
CA ILE A 81 11.42 -13.45 1.47
C ILE A 81 12.43 -14.57 1.74
N PRO A 82 13.72 -14.38 1.43
CA PRO A 82 14.74 -15.36 1.79
C PRO A 82 14.76 -15.59 3.31
N PRO A 83 15.09 -16.81 3.77
CA PRO A 83 15.16 -17.09 5.20
C PRO A 83 16.13 -16.12 5.88
N ILE A 84 15.72 -15.57 7.03
CA ILE A 84 16.55 -14.68 7.84
C ILE A 84 17.75 -15.48 8.31
N THR A 85 18.92 -15.18 7.77
CA THR A 85 20.18 -15.77 8.20
C THR A 85 20.65 -15.13 9.51
N GLU A 86 21.55 -15.79 10.23
CA GLU A 86 22.05 -15.29 11.52
C GLU A 86 22.73 -13.91 11.38
N ASP A 87 23.35 -13.62 10.23
CA ASP A 87 23.91 -12.31 9.88
C ASP A 87 22.86 -11.23 9.53
N MET A 88 21.61 -11.63 9.26
CA MET A 88 20.49 -10.71 9.08
C MET A 88 19.78 -10.37 10.40
N GLN A 89 20.14 -11.02 11.51
CA GLN A 89 19.61 -10.68 12.83
C GLN A 89 20.16 -9.32 13.27
N TYR A 90 19.33 -8.29 13.11
CA TYR A 90 19.63 -6.94 13.52
C TYR A 90 18.67 -6.52 14.63
N GLU A 91 19.20 -6.28 15.82
CA GLU A 91 18.47 -5.61 16.88
C GLU A 91 18.61 -4.09 16.70
N PRO A 92 17.53 -3.38 16.34
CA PRO A 92 17.61 -1.93 16.16
C PRO A 92 17.89 -1.25 17.51
N PRO A 93 18.76 -0.23 17.53
CA PRO A 93 18.99 0.55 18.74
C PRO A 93 17.70 1.24 19.20
N VAL A 94 17.45 1.24 20.51
CA VAL A 94 16.29 1.90 21.10
C VAL A 94 16.67 3.33 21.50
N LEU A 95 15.93 4.28 20.95
CA LEU A 95 16.05 5.69 21.29
C LEU A 95 15.10 6.02 22.45
N GLU A 96 15.64 6.56 23.55
CA GLU A 96 14.88 6.83 24.78
C GLU A 96 14.52 8.31 24.96
N SER A 97 14.96 9.16 24.03
CA SER A 97 14.69 10.61 24.02
C SER A 97 14.37 11.10 22.61
N ALA A 98 14.06 12.38 22.46
CA ALA A 98 13.99 13.00 21.13
C ALA A 98 15.32 12.82 20.38
N ALA A 99 15.26 12.60 19.06
CA ALA A 99 16.43 12.44 18.19
C ALA A 99 17.16 13.78 17.95
N GLY A 100 17.62 14.40 19.03
CA GLY A 100 18.41 15.62 19.03
C GLY A 100 19.90 15.37 18.82
N PRO A 101 20.74 16.44 18.86
CA PRO A 101 22.19 16.32 18.73
C PRO A 101 22.85 15.47 19.83
N HIS A 102 22.32 15.54 21.06
CA HIS A 102 22.64 14.66 22.17
C HIS A 102 21.40 13.83 22.52
N THR A 103 21.56 12.52 22.66
CA THR A 103 20.44 11.60 22.88
C THR A 103 20.86 10.39 23.71
N ILE A 104 19.88 9.66 24.24
CA ILE A 104 20.09 8.39 24.93
C ILE A 104 19.73 7.24 23.99
N VAL A 105 20.67 6.32 23.78
CA VAL A 105 20.48 5.09 23.00
C VAL A 105 20.91 3.90 23.87
N ASN A 106 20.01 2.95 24.08
CA ASN A 106 20.24 1.76 24.92
C ASN A 106 20.88 2.13 26.29
N GLY A 107 20.31 3.14 26.97
CA GLY A 107 20.78 3.66 28.25
C GLY A 107 22.09 4.45 28.24
N LYS A 108 22.67 4.74 27.06
CA LYS A 108 23.94 5.47 26.93
C LYS A 108 23.73 6.84 26.30
N GLU A 109 24.35 7.86 26.87
CA GLU A 109 24.40 9.20 26.30
C GLU A 109 25.37 9.23 25.11
N VAL A 110 24.90 9.69 23.95
CA VAL A 110 25.65 9.71 22.70
C VAL A 110 25.44 11.01 21.93
N VAL A 111 26.39 11.33 21.04
CA VAL A 111 26.24 12.38 20.03
C VAL A 111 25.66 11.77 18.76
N ASN A 112 24.55 12.31 18.27
CA ASN A 112 23.77 11.76 17.17
C ASN A 112 24.23 12.31 15.81
N PHE A 113 25.02 11.51 15.09
CA PHE A 113 25.39 11.76 13.69
C PHE A 113 24.59 10.89 12.69
N ALA A 114 23.60 10.13 13.17
CA ALA A 114 22.89 9.14 12.37
C ALA A 114 21.51 9.63 11.86
N SER A 115 20.88 10.59 12.55
CA SER A 115 19.55 11.08 12.18
C SER A 115 19.58 12.11 11.05
N ALA A 116 18.50 12.17 10.27
CA ALA A 116 18.26 13.19 9.24
C ALA A 116 17.70 14.52 9.80
N ASN A 117 18.03 14.87 11.06
CA ASN A 117 17.55 16.07 11.73
C ASN A 117 18.44 17.30 11.43
N TYR A 118 18.68 17.57 10.15
CA TYR A 118 19.67 18.56 9.71
C TYR A 118 19.42 19.99 10.23
N LEU A 119 18.15 20.36 10.39
CA LEU A 119 17.75 21.68 10.88
C LEU A 119 17.50 21.73 12.39
N GLY A 120 17.68 20.61 13.11
CA GLY A 120 17.45 20.55 14.55
C GLY A 120 15.99 20.81 14.96
N LEU A 121 15.03 20.50 14.10
CA LEU A 121 13.62 20.80 14.33
C LEU A 121 12.94 19.80 15.28
N ILE A 122 13.45 18.57 15.37
CA ILE A 122 12.90 17.58 16.31
C ILE A 122 13.04 18.11 17.75
N GLY A 123 11.91 18.24 18.44
CA GLY A 123 11.85 18.75 19.81
C GLY A 123 11.80 20.29 19.93
N HIS A 124 11.72 21.03 18.82
CA HIS A 124 11.59 22.49 18.87
C HIS A 124 10.25 22.91 19.50
N GLU A 125 10.28 23.77 20.52
CA GLU A 125 9.13 24.17 21.34
C GLU A 125 7.91 24.62 20.51
N LYS A 126 8.11 25.56 19.58
CA LYS A 126 7.06 26.03 18.66
C LYS A 126 6.38 24.92 17.85
N LEU A 127 7.11 23.85 17.49
CA LEU A 127 6.52 22.71 16.78
C LEU A 127 5.70 21.85 17.73
N LEU A 128 6.17 21.63 18.96
CA LEU A 128 5.42 20.90 19.99
C LEU A 128 4.10 21.61 20.33
N GLU A 129 4.13 22.93 20.49
CA GLU A 129 2.92 23.74 20.70
C GLU A 129 1.94 23.64 19.52
N SER A 130 2.45 23.71 18.29
CA SER A 130 1.64 23.59 17.08
C SER A 130 1.01 22.20 16.94
N CYS A 131 1.77 21.13 17.24
CA CYS A 131 1.27 19.76 17.26
C CYS A 131 0.18 19.57 18.31
N THR A 132 0.38 20.10 19.52
CA THR A 132 -0.61 20.01 20.61
C THR A 132 -1.91 20.73 20.23
N SER A 133 -1.80 21.96 19.70
CA SER A 133 -2.95 22.73 19.23
C SER A 133 -3.70 22.05 18.08
N ALA A 134 -2.96 21.40 17.16
CA ALA A 134 -3.57 20.63 16.08
C ALA A 134 -4.32 19.40 16.60
N LEU A 135 -3.76 18.67 17.57
CA LEU A 135 -4.42 17.54 18.21
C LEU A 135 -5.71 17.96 18.92
N GLU A 136 -5.70 19.09 19.64
CA GLU A 136 -6.88 19.63 20.31
C GLU A 136 -7.98 20.03 19.32
N LYS A 137 -7.62 20.60 18.18
CA LYS A 137 -8.59 21.05 17.15
C LYS A 137 -9.12 19.90 16.29
N TYR A 138 -8.26 18.98 15.85
CA TYR A 138 -8.56 18.02 14.79
C TYR A 138 -8.61 16.57 15.26
N GLY A 139 -8.10 16.26 16.45
CA GLY A 139 -7.88 14.89 16.88
C GLY A 139 -6.67 14.25 16.18
N VAL A 140 -6.61 12.91 16.21
CA VAL A 140 -5.40 12.15 15.82
C VAL A 140 -5.31 11.83 14.33
N GLY A 141 -6.41 11.88 13.58
CA GLY A 141 -6.39 11.49 12.17
C GLY A 141 -7.70 11.74 11.44
N SER A 142 -7.63 11.76 10.11
CA SER A 142 -8.77 11.98 9.22
C SER A 142 -9.69 10.76 9.07
N CYS A 143 -9.20 9.56 9.38
CA CYS A 143 -9.89 8.26 9.28
C CYS A 143 -10.43 7.85 7.89
N ASP A 144 -10.36 8.74 6.90
CA ASP A 144 -10.78 8.53 5.52
C ASP A 144 -9.70 8.96 4.52
N PRO A 145 -9.73 8.43 3.28
CA PRO A 145 -8.87 8.87 2.19
C PRO A 145 -9.26 10.27 1.67
N ARG A 146 -8.31 10.95 1.02
CA ARG A 146 -8.47 12.32 0.49
C ARG A 146 -9.61 12.49 -0.52
N GLY A 147 -9.95 11.43 -1.26
CA GLY A 147 -11.06 11.42 -2.23
C GLY A 147 -12.47 11.32 -1.62
N PHE A 148 -12.55 11.15 -0.30
CA PHE A 148 -13.81 11.08 0.46
C PHE A 148 -13.76 12.11 1.60
N TYR A 149 -14.24 11.77 2.80
CA TYR A 149 -14.29 12.66 3.96
C TYR A 149 -12.93 12.87 4.67
N GLY A 150 -11.83 12.44 4.04
CA GLY A 150 -10.49 12.45 4.63
C GLY A 150 -9.71 13.75 4.50
N THR A 151 -10.25 14.76 3.81
CA THR A 151 -9.55 16.04 3.60
C THR A 151 -9.94 17.03 4.70
N VAL A 152 -8.96 17.41 5.52
CA VAL A 152 -9.08 18.41 6.59
C VAL A 152 -8.51 19.76 6.11
N ASP A 153 -9.03 20.88 6.59
CA ASP A 153 -8.59 22.23 6.19
C ASP A 153 -7.07 22.45 6.33
N VAL A 154 -6.45 21.89 7.36
CA VAL A 154 -5.00 21.95 7.60
C VAL A 154 -4.18 21.26 6.50
N HIS A 155 -4.72 20.25 5.82
CA HIS A 155 -4.06 19.64 4.68
C HIS A 155 -3.94 20.63 3.51
N LEU A 156 -5.04 21.35 3.23
CA LEU A 156 -5.09 22.34 2.14
C LEU A 156 -4.22 23.56 2.46
N ASP A 157 -4.18 24.02 3.72
CA ASP A 157 -3.25 25.08 4.15
C ASP A 157 -1.79 24.65 3.97
N CYS A 158 -1.45 23.41 4.38
CA CYS A 158 -0.11 22.86 4.20
C CYS A 158 0.29 22.82 2.72
N GLU A 159 -0.59 22.28 1.87
CA GLU A 159 -0.38 22.19 0.41
C GLU A 159 -0.19 23.57 -0.23
N ALA A 160 -1.02 24.56 0.13
CA ALA A 160 -0.88 25.92 -0.39
C ALA A 160 0.44 26.59 0.06
N ARG A 161 0.86 26.36 1.31
CA ARG A 161 2.11 26.92 1.86
C ARG A 161 3.34 26.27 1.25
N ILE A 162 3.31 24.96 1.01
CA ILE A 162 4.40 24.24 0.32
C ILE A 162 4.50 24.72 -1.13
N ALA A 163 3.38 24.81 -1.86
CA ALA A 163 3.37 25.30 -3.24
C ALA A 163 3.95 26.72 -3.33
N LYS A 164 3.53 27.61 -2.43
CA LYS A 164 4.08 28.97 -2.32
C LYS A 164 5.56 29.00 -1.99
N PHE A 165 6.03 28.14 -1.08
CA PHE A 165 7.44 28.07 -0.68
C PHE A 165 8.33 27.59 -1.83
N LEU A 166 7.88 26.57 -2.58
CA LEU A 166 8.62 26.00 -3.71
C LEU A 166 8.45 26.78 -5.02
N GLY A 167 7.46 27.70 -5.09
CA GLY A 167 7.15 28.45 -6.31
C GLY A 167 6.46 27.59 -7.39
N THR A 168 5.74 26.54 -6.99
CA THR A 168 4.99 25.68 -7.91
C THR A 168 3.52 26.10 -8.01
N PRO A 169 2.80 25.74 -9.10
CA PRO A 169 1.38 26.07 -9.23
C PRO A 169 0.50 25.44 -8.15
N ASP A 170 0.87 24.23 -7.69
CA ASP A 170 0.13 23.48 -6.67
C ASP A 170 1.06 22.48 -5.97
N SER A 171 0.57 21.81 -4.91
CA SER A 171 1.23 20.68 -4.27
C SER A 171 0.22 19.67 -3.70
N ILE A 172 0.65 18.42 -3.55
CA ILE A 172 -0.17 17.33 -3.00
C ILE A 172 0.53 16.70 -1.80
N LEU A 173 -0.20 16.50 -0.69
CA LEU A 173 0.33 15.91 0.53
C LEU A 173 0.18 14.38 0.53
N TYR A 174 1.29 13.70 0.83
CA TYR A 174 1.34 12.26 1.09
C TYR A 174 1.72 12.02 2.55
N SER A 175 1.26 10.91 3.13
CA SER A 175 1.60 10.51 4.50
C SER A 175 3.06 10.10 4.67
N TYR A 176 3.69 9.62 3.59
CA TYR A 176 5.07 9.15 3.63
C TYR A 176 5.78 9.34 2.29
N GLY A 177 7.07 9.69 2.34
CA GLY A 177 7.86 10.03 1.15
C GLY A 177 8.03 8.88 0.15
N LEU A 178 8.11 7.63 0.63
CA LEU A 178 8.13 6.46 -0.26
C LEU A 178 6.81 6.31 -1.03
N SER A 179 5.68 6.53 -0.35
CA SER A 179 4.35 6.47 -0.98
C SER A 179 4.19 7.52 -2.08
N THR A 180 4.81 8.70 -1.92
CA THR A 180 4.84 9.73 -2.97
C THR A 180 5.43 9.19 -4.26
N MET A 181 6.62 8.56 -4.20
CA MET A 181 7.31 8.06 -5.39
C MET A 181 6.55 6.90 -6.04
N PHE A 182 6.00 5.99 -5.23
CA PHE A 182 5.24 4.84 -5.73
C PHE A 182 3.91 5.24 -6.34
N SER A 183 3.35 6.37 -5.94
CA SER A 183 2.11 6.90 -6.53
C SER A 183 2.40 7.77 -7.75
N ALA A 184 3.35 8.70 -7.66
CA ALA A 184 3.56 9.73 -8.67
C ALA A 184 4.14 9.16 -9.97
N ILE A 185 5.20 8.36 -9.89
CA ILE A 185 5.89 7.84 -11.08
C ILE A 185 4.94 7.01 -11.98
N PRO A 186 4.27 5.96 -11.48
CA PRO A 186 3.35 5.20 -12.33
C PRO A 186 2.07 5.96 -12.67
N ALA A 187 1.73 7.07 -12.03
CA ALA A 187 0.59 7.90 -12.45
C ALA A 187 0.86 8.60 -13.78
N PHE A 188 2.11 9.03 -14.02
CA PHE A 188 2.51 9.78 -15.22
C PHE A 188 3.21 8.94 -16.29
N CYS A 189 3.82 7.81 -15.92
CA CYS A 189 4.53 6.94 -16.85
C CYS A 189 3.92 5.54 -16.87
N LYS A 190 3.75 4.99 -18.08
CA LYS A 190 3.12 3.69 -18.34
C LYS A 190 4.00 2.85 -19.27
N LYS A 191 3.57 1.61 -19.49
CA LYS A 191 4.16 0.72 -20.50
C LYS A 191 4.16 1.40 -21.87
N GLY A 192 5.36 1.61 -22.42
CA GLY A 192 5.58 2.31 -23.70
C GLY A 192 6.34 3.62 -23.56
N ASP A 193 6.40 4.19 -22.35
CA ASP A 193 7.20 5.38 -22.07
C ASP A 193 8.66 5.02 -21.80
N ILE A 194 9.54 6.00 -21.99
CA ILE A 194 10.96 5.92 -21.66
C ILE A 194 11.24 6.87 -20.50
N ILE A 195 11.86 6.36 -19.44
CA ILE A 195 12.29 7.16 -18.30
C ILE A 195 13.82 7.11 -18.25
N VAL A 196 14.45 8.28 -18.31
CA VAL A 196 15.90 8.43 -18.10
C VAL A 196 16.13 8.73 -16.63
N VAL A 197 16.93 7.92 -15.94
CA VAL A 197 17.17 8.07 -14.50
C VAL A 197 18.64 7.86 -14.12
N ASP A 198 19.08 8.57 -13.10
CA ASP A 198 20.41 8.37 -12.52
C ASP A 198 20.51 7.03 -11.77
N GLU A 199 21.67 6.37 -11.83
CA GLU A 199 21.91 5.08 -11.15
C GLU A 199 21.86 5.21 -9.61
N GLY A 200 22.21 6.38 -9.08
CA GLY A 200 22.27 6.67 -7.65
C GLY A 200 20.95 7.08 -7.01
N VAL A 201 19.82 6.96 -7.71
CA VAL A 201 18.52 7.33 -7.15
C VAL A 201 18.14 6.44 -5.96
N HIS A 202 17.46 7.05 -4.99
CA HIS A 202 16.97 6.37 -3.80
C HIS A 202 16.10 5.14 -4.16
N TRP A 203 16.17 4.08 -3.35
CA TRP A 203 15.39 2.84 -3.52
C TRP A 203 13.90 3.08 -3.76
N GLY A 204 13.33 4.13 -3.14
CA GLY A 204 11.95 4.54 -3.37
C GLY A 204 11.62 4.93 -4.82
N ILE A 205 12.55 5.60 -5.50
CA ILE A 205 12.38 5.93 -6.92
C ILE A 205 12.48 4.65 -7.75
N GLN A 206 13.47 3.80 -7.47
CA GLN A 206 13.67 2.52 -8.18
C GLN A 206 12.40 1.64 -8.18
N ASN A 207 11.72 1.54 -7.04
CA ASN A 207 10.46 0.80 -6.96
C ASN A 207 9.32 1.50 -7.70
N GLY A 208 9.22 2.82 -7.63
CA GLY A 208 8.24 3.57 -8.43
C GLY A 208 8.44 3.37 -9.94
N LEU A 209 9.69 3.31 -10.40
CA LEU A 209 10.04 3.00 -11.79
C LEU A 209 9.62 1.58 -12.17
N HIS A 210 9.90 0.60 -11.31
CA HIS A 210 9.47 -0.79 -11.52
C HIS A 210 7.94 -0.89 -11.65
N LEU A 211 7.20 -0.21 -10.78
CA LEU A 211 5.73 -0.16 -10.81
C LEU A 211 5.18 0.49 -12.08
N SER A 212 5.91 1.42 -12.70
CA SER A 212 5.49 2.11 -13.92
C SER A 212 5.43 1.20 -15.16
N ARG A 213 6.23 0.10 -15.17
CA ARG A 213 6.41 -0.79 -16.33
C ARG A 213 6.93 -0.09 -17.59
N SER A 214 7.52 1.09 -17.44
CA SER A 214 8.16 1.86 -18.51
C SER A 214 9.51 1.24 -18.86
N THR A 215 10.07 1.64 -20.01
CA THR A 215 11.46 1.33 -20.33
C THR A 215 12.38 2.30 -19.58
N ILE A 216 13.28 1.78 -18.76
CA ILE A 216 14.21 2.57 -17.93
C ILE A 216 15.56 2.64 -18.65
N VAL A 217 16.11 3.85 -18.77
CA VAL A 217 17.40 4.15 -19.41
C VAL A 217 18.30 4.89 -18.43
#